data_AF-A0A835A4R9-F1
#
_entry.id   AF-A0A835A4R9-F1
#
_cell.length_a   1.000
_cell.length_b   1.000
_cell.length_c   1.000
_cell.angle_alpha   90.00
_cell.angle_beta   90.00
_cell.angle_gamma   90.00
#
_symmetry.space_group_name_H-M   'P 1'
#
loop_
_entity.id
_entity.type
_entity.pdbx_description
1 polymer ?
#
loop_
_entity_poly.entity_id
_entity_poly.type
_entity_poly.pdbx_seq_one_letter_code
_entity_poly.pdbx_strand_id
1 'polypeptide(L)'
;MYMDLLSPSERKTALSMNGEKLQKGAVLSRALVRTTLSRYTDCKVDPRSFEFKKNKFGKPEILWQSDDSRMEWPLHFNISHTSSLIACGITMDTPIGIDIEEKTRKPAKNILSLARRYFTPSEVDYLAKIPDPDAQHKEFIKLWTLKEAYVKALGRGFSGAPFNKFSIVLVAKNGIRISVAPKVLKDSDSSCDCLSENWQFALAELNSSHYMAICIEDDLRSSDSGNGRLPLGLKVWKTVPFLEDTLVSGSEAVTLIS
;
A
#
# COMPACT_ATOMS: atom_id res chain seq x y z
N MET A 1 -2.38 28.00 -0.18
CA MET A 1 -2.81 27.04 -1.24
C MET A 1 -2.00 25.75 -1.07
N TYR A 2 -2.47 24.54 -1.40
CA TYR A 2 -1.71 23.29 -1.08
C TYR A 2 -0.26 23.25 -1.58
N MET A 3 0.07 24.02 -2.63
CA MET A 3 1.44 24.25 -3.08
C MET A 3 2.37 24.73 -1.96
N ASP A 4 1.85 25.48 -0.99
CA ASP A 4 2.62 26.03 0.14
C ASP A 4 3.11 24.95 1.11
N LEU A 5 2.50 23.76 1.06
CA LEU A 5 2.94 22.59 1.84
C LEU A 5 4.15 21.88 1.21
N LEU A 6 4.37 22.05 -0.09
CA LEU A 6 5.43 21.35 -0.81
C LEU A 6 6.76 22.09 -0.65
N SER A 7 7.85 21.33 -0.55
CA SER A 7 9.19 21.89 -0.65
C SER A 7 9.45 22.45 -2.06
N PRO A 8 10.44 23.33 -2.26
CA PRO A 8 10.76 23.87 -3.58
C PRO A 8 11.04 22.78 -4.64
N SER A 9 11.71 21.69 -4.26
CA SER A 9 11.99 20.56 -5.16
C SER A 9 10.71 19.82 -5.53
N GLU A 10 9.82 19.58 -4.58
CA GLU A 10 8.52 18.93 -4.83
C GLU A 10 7.62 19.79 -5.73
N ARG A 11 7.60 21.11 -5.54
CA ARG A 11 6.87 22.05 -6.42
C ARG A 11 7.40 21.96 -7.84
N LYS A 12 8.72 21.99 -8.02
CA LYS A 12 9.35 21.87 -9.35
C LYS A 12 8.99 20.54 -10.01
N THR A 13 9.06 19.43 -9.28
CA THR A 13 8.67 18.10 -9.80
C THR A 13 7.19 18.06 -10.19
N ALA A 14 6.29 18.55 -9.33
CA ALA A 14 4.86 18.59 -9.62
C ALA A 14 4.57 19.40 -10.90
N LEU A 15 5.17 20.59 -11.04
CA LEU A 15 5.00 21.45 -12.22
C LEU A 15 5.61 20.88 -13.50
N SER A 16 6.61 19.99 -13.39
CA SER A 16 7.21 19.32 -14.55
C SER A 16 6.36 18.18 -15.13
N MET A 17 5.29 17.76 -14.44
CA MET A 17 4.42 16.70 -14.93
C MET A 17 3.57 17.19 -16.11
N ASN A 18 3.41 16.34 -17.13
CA ASN A 18 2.64 16.65 -18.32
C ASN A 18 1.13 16.57 -18.05
N GLY A 19 0.49 17.73 -17.91
CA GLY A 19 -0.96 17.86 -17.83
C GLY A 19 -1.48 18.18 -16.44
N GLU A 20 -2.47 19.07 -16.38
CA GLU A 20 -3.00 19.66 -15.14
C GLU A 20 -3.47 18.61 -14.12
N LYS A 21 -4.08 17.50 -14.59
CA LYS A 21 -4.56 16.43 -13.70
C LYS A 21 -3.41 15.75 -12.96
N LEU A 22 -2.28 15.49 -13.62
CA LEU A 22 -1.11 14.87 -12.98
C LEU A 22 -0.43 15.85 -12.02
N GLN A 23 -0.31 17.11 -12.40
CA GLN A 23 0.22 18.17 -11.53
C GLN A 23 -0.62 18.30 -10.25
N LYS A 24 -1.95 18.39 -10.39
CA LYS A 24 -2.89 18.42 -9.25
C LYS A 24 -2.76 17.17 -8.38
N GLY A 25 -2.71 15.98 -9.00
CA GLY A 25 -2.53 14.72 -8.29
C GLY A 25 -1.25 14.67 -7.44
N ALA A 26 -0.13 15.14 -8.00
CA ALA A 26 1.14 15.21 -7.27
C ALA A 26 1.09 16.15 -6.06
N VAL A 27 0.48 17.32 -6.22
CA VAL A 27 0.30 18.30 -5.14
C VAL A 27 -0.61 17.75 -4.04
N LEU A 28 -1.77 17.20 -4.42
CA LEU A 28 -2.73 16.63 -3.47
C LEU A 28 -2.16 15.40 -2.74
N SER A 29 -1.41 14.55 -3.43
CA SER A 29 -0.75 13.40 -2.84
C SER A 29 0.25 13.83 -1.76
N ARG A 30 1.09 14.83 -2.06
CA ARG A 30 2.05 15.33 -1.08
C ARG A 30 1.38 16.07 0.09
N ALA A 31 0.34 16.85 -0.19
CA ALA A 31 -0.46 17.50 0.83
C ALA A 31 -1.10 16.49 1.79
N LEU A 32 -1.69 15.42 1.25
CA LEU A 32 -2.27 14.32 2.04
C LEU A 32 -1.21 13.70 2.95
N VAL A 33 -0.05 13.29 2.41
CA VAL A 33 1.02 12.68 3.21
C VAL A 33 1.47 13.61 4.34
N ARG A 34 1.83 14.87 4.02
CA ARG A 34 2.37 15.82 5.00
C ARG A 34 1.38 16.15 6.11
N THR A 35 0.11 16.33 5.77
CA THR A 35 -0.94 16.65 6.76
C THR A 35 -1.31 15.43 7.60
N THR A 36 -1.38 14.24 7.01
CA THR A 36 -1.62 13.00 7.75
C THR A 36 -0.47 12.71 8.71
N LEU A 37 0.80 12.83 8.28
CA LEU A 37 1.95 12.63 9.16
C LEU A 37 1.96 13.61 10.34
N SER A 38 1.69 14.90 10.09
CA SER A 38 1.59 15.90 11.16
C SER A 38 0.56 15.52 12.22
N ARG A 39 -0.57 14.93 11.82
CA ARG A 39 -1.59 14.47 12.78
C ARG A 39 -1.11 13.30 13.64
N TYR A 40 -0.37 12.37 13.06
CA TYR A 40 0.24 11.25 13.80
C TYR A 40 1.43 11.69 14.67
N THR A 41 1.88 12.94 14.57
CA THR A 41 2.83 13.56 15.48
C THR A 41 2.16 14.48 16.52
N ASP A 42 0.85 14.29 16.79
CA ASP A 42 0.02 15.17 17.62
C ASP A 42 0.07 16.65 17.19
N CYS A 43 0.23 16.89 15.88
CA CYS A 43 0.41 18.21 15.29
C CYS A 43 1.65 18.97 15.79
N LYS A 44 2.62 18.29 16.42
CA LYS A 44 3.86 18.90 16.91
C LYS A 44 4.84 19.22 15.77
N VAL A 45 4.76 18.49 14.66
CA VAL A 45 5.56 18.75 13.45
C VAL A 45 4.70 19.45 12.42
N ASP A 46 5.14 20.61 11.94
CA ASP A 46 4.48 21.32 10.86
C ASP A 46 4.52 20.47 9.56
N PRO A 47 3.41 20.33 8.82
CA PRO A 47 3.39 19.61 7.54
C PRO A 47 4.50 20.03 6.56
N ARG A 48 4.94 21.29 6.58
CA ARG A 48 5.99 21.84 5.71
C ARG A 48 7.40 21.38 6.09
N SER A 49 7.59 21.00 7.36
CA SER A 49 8.89 20.60 7.91
C SER A 49 9.27 19.16 7.57
N PHE A 50 8.33 18.34 7.11
CA PHE A 50 8.67 16.97 6.69
C PHE A 50 9.63 16.97 5.50
N GLU A 51 10.71 16.23 5.65
CA GLU A 51 11.62 15.90 4.56
C GLU A 51 11.48 14.42 4.20
N PHE A 52 11.66 14.13 2.91
CA PHE A 52 11.52 12.79 2.39
C PHE A 52 12.77 12.41 1.62
N LYS A 53 13.28 11.22 1.90
CA LYS A 53 14.28 10.56 1.07
C LYS A 53 13.64 9.43 0.28
N LYS A 54 14.30 8.97 -0.76
CA LYS A 54 13.96 7.71 -1.43
C LYS A 54 14.98 6.66 -1.03
N ASN A 55 14.51 5.45 -0.75
CA ASN A 55 15.41 4.33 -0.57
C ASN A 55 16.06 3.91 -1.92
N LYS A 56 16.94 2.91 -1.90
CA LYS A 56 17.67 2.44 -3.09
C LYS A 56 16.77 1.96 -4.26
N PHE A 57 15.49 1.73 -4.01
CA PHE A 57 14.50 1.29 -4.99
C PHE A 57 13.42 2.34 -5.29
N GLY A 58 13.57 3.56 -4.76
CA GLY A 58 12.66 4.67 -5.03
C GLY A 58 11.46 4.79 -4.09
N LYS A 59 11.29 3.91 -3.09
CA LYS A 59 10.22 4.05 -2.08
C LYS A 59 10.51 5.29 -1.21
N PRO A 60 9.57 6.23 -1.08
CA PRO A 60 9.75 7.41 -0.24
C PRO A 60 9.66 7.04 1.25
N GLU A 61 10.53 7.63 2.05
CA GLU A 61 10.64 7.44 3.50
C GLU A 61 10.81 8.81 4.18
N ILE A 62 10.37 8.92 5.43
CA ILE A 62 10.57 10.14 6.23
C ILE A 62 12.05 10.25 6.56
N LEU A 63 12.61 11.45 6.40
CA LEU A 63 13.93 11.79 6.89
C LEU A 63 13.76 12.56 8.21
N TRP A 64 13.89 11.85 9.33
CA TRP A 64 13.90 12.46 10.65
C TRP A 64 15.22 13.21 10.87
N GLN A 65 15.13 14.45 11.36
CA GLN A 65 16.33 15.23 11.68
C GLN A 65 16.93 14.74 13.00
N SER A 66 18.25 14.61 13.06
CA SER A 66 18.98 13.95 14.16
C SER A 66 18.88 14.64 15.52
N ASP A 67 18.48 15.91 15.57
CA ASP A 67 18.32 16.66 16.82
C ASP A 67 16.94 16.43 17.48
N ASP A 68 16.04 15.71 16.80
CA ASP A 68 14.69 15.35 17.28
C ASP A 68 14.70 14.14 18.22
N SER A 69 15.84 13.92 18.91
CA SER A 69 16.14 12.80 19.84
C SER A 69 15.16 12.63 21.02
N ARG A 70 14.12 13.47 21.12
CA ARG A 70 13.04 13.38 22.11
C ARG A 70 11.73 12.84 21.53
N MET A 71 11.63 12.65 20.21
CA MET A 71 10.42 12.21 19.54
C MET A 71 10.78 11.37 18.30
N GLU A 72 11.24 10.15 18.54
CA GLU A 72 11.21 9.13 17.49
C GLU A 72 9.75 8.72 17.32
N TRP A 73 9.04 9.34 16.38
CA TRP A 73 7.81 8.73 15.88
C TRP A 73 8.22 7.68 14.85
N PRO A 74 8.03 6.38 15.14
CA PRO A 74 8.42 5.31 14.23
C PRO A 74 7.40 5.18 13.09
N LEU A 75 7.06 6.29 12.43
CA LEU A 75 6.03 6.33 11.40
C LEU A 75 6.58 5.83 10.08
N HIS A 76 5.90 4.82 9.54
CA HIS A 76 6.07 4.39 8.17
C HIS A 76 4.85 4.81 7.36
N PHE A 77 5.09 5.18 6.11
CA PHE A 77 4.00 5.47 5.19
C PHE A 77 4.20 4.82 3.84
N ASN A 78 3.10 4.63 3.14
CA ASN A 78 3.10 4.28 1.74
C ASN A 78 1.94 4.96 1.02
N ILE A 79 2.08 5.17 -0.28
CA ILE A 79 1.07 5.84 -1.10
C ILE A 79 0.73 4.99 -2.31
N SER A 80 -0.54 5.07 -2.72
CA SER A 80 -0.99 4.60 -4.02
C SER A 80 -2.00 5.58 -4.60
N HIS A 81 -2.13 5.61 -5.91
CA HIS A 81 -3.00 6.54 -6.61
C HIS A 81 -3.60 5.87 -7.85
N THR A 82 -4.88 6.14 -8.07
CA THR A 82 -5.56 5.90 -9.35
C THR A 82 -5.83 7.25 -10.03
N SER A 83 -6.62 7.23 -11.10
CA SER A 83 -7.01 8.45 -11.78
C SER A 83 -7.98 9.32 -10.97
N SER A 84 -8.62 8.75 -9.94
CA SER A 84 -9.72 9.35 -9.19
C SER A 84 -9.54 9.30 -7.67
N LEU A 85 -8.59 8.53 -7.15
CA LEU A 85 -8.36 8.35 -5.71
C LEU A 85 -6.87 8.37 -5.37
N ILE A 86 -6.52 8.91 -4.21
CA ILE A 86 -5.19 8.81 -3.60
C ILE A 86 -5.36 8.14 -2.25
N ALA A 87 -4.58 7.09 -2.01
CA ALA A 87 -4.52 6.41 -0.72
C ALA A 87 -3.16 6.66 -0.06
N CYS A 88 -3.18 6.91 1.25
CA CYS A 88 -2.01 7.03 2.10
C CYS A 88 -2.19 6.08 3.30
N GLY A 89 -1.36 5.04 3.36
CA GLY A 89 -1.30 4.15 4.51
C GLY A 89 -0.23 4.64 5.49
N ILE A 90 -0.55 4.65 6.79
CA ILE A 90 0.36 4.98 7.89
C ILE A 90 0.37 3.81 8.88
N THR A 91 1.55 3.48 9.38
CA THR A 91 1.77 2.54 10.48
C THR A 91 2.78 3.11 11.46
N MET A 92 2.73 2.64 12.71
CA MET A 92 3.79 2.83 13.70
C MET A 92 4.63 1.55 13.74
N ASP A 93 5.95 1.70 13.83
CA ASP A 93 6.96 0.65 14.02
C ASP A 93 7.12 -0.39 12.91
N THR A 94 6.19 -0.45 11.96
CA THR A 94 6.12 -1.53 10.99
C THR A 94 6.11 -1.02 9.55
N PRO A 95 6.88 -1.61 8.61
CA PRO A 95 6.76 -1.30 7.19
C PRO A 95 5.35 -1.57 6.65
N ILE A 96 4.81 -0.59 5.93
CA ILE A 96 3.52 -0.70 5.23
C ILE A 96 3.70 -0.64 3.71
N GLY A 97 2.85 -1.38 3.01
CA GLY A 97 2.51 -1.17 1.61
C GLY A 97 1.00 -1.02 1.45
N ILE A 98 0.58 -0.08 0.61
CA ILE A 98 -0.82 0.12 0.24
C ILE A 98 -0.92 0.16 -1.29
N ASP A 99 -1.96 -0.47 -1.82
CA ASP A 99 -2.32 -0.34 -3.22
C ASP A 99 -3.82 -0.16 -3.41
N ILE A 100 -4.19 0.61 -4.45
CA ILE A 100 -5.58 0.83 -4.84
C ILE A 100 -5.72 0.68 -6.35
N GLU A 101 -6.77 0.00 -6.79
CA GLU A 101 -7.07 -0.22 -8.20
C GLU A 101 -8.55 -0.01 -8.48
N GLU A 102 -8.87 0.65 -9.60
CA GLU A 102 -10.24 0.85 -10.06
C GLU A 102 -10.83 -0.51 -10.51
N LYS A 103 -12.02 -0.87 -10.01
CA LYS A 103 -12.69 -2.14 -10.37
C LYS A 103 -13.00 -2.27 -11.85
N THR A 104 -13.23 -1.13 -12.50
CA THR A 104 -13.59 -1.04 -13.91
C THR A 104 -12.36 -0.95 -14.82
N ARG A 105 -11.14 -0.98 -14.26
CA ARG A 105 -9.90 -0.91 -15.03
C ARG A 105 -9.80 -2.11 -15.97
N LYS A 106 -10.06 -1.92 -17.26
CA LYS A 106 -9.92 -2.99 -18.25
C LYS A 106 -8.48 -3.02 -18.77
N PRO A 107 -7.78 -4.17 -18.71
CA PRO A 107 -6.50 -4.29 -19.38
C PRO A 107 -6.67 -4.25 -20.90
N ALA A 108 -5.66 -3.73 -21.59
CA ALA A 108 -5.61 -3.74 -23.06
C ALA A 108 -5.46 -5.15 -23.65
N LYS A 109 -5.10 -6.15 -22.83
CA LYS A 109 -4.89 -7.55 -23.21
C LYS A 109 -5.80 -8.47 -22.42
N ASN A 110 -5.98 -9.69 -22.91
CA ASN A 110 -6.71 -10.74 -22.21
C ASN A 110 -6.15 -10.98 -20.79
N ILE A 111 -7.03 -11.11 -19.79
CA ILE A 111 -6.66 -11.27 -18.37
C ILE A 111 -5.71 -12.44 -18.13
N LEU A 112 -6.00 -13.62 -18.69
CA LEU A 112 -5.16 -14.79 -18.53
C LEU A 112 -3.79 -14.61 -19.18
N SER A 113 -3.69 -13.83 -20.27
CA SER A 113 -2.40 -13.52 -20.88
C SER A 113 -1.52 -12.65 -19.97
N LEU A 114 -2.13 -11.71 -19.23
CA LEU A 114 -1.43 -10.90 -18.23
C LEU A 114 -1.08 -11.72 -17.00
N ALA A 115 -2.01 -12.54 -16.51
CA ALA A 115 -1.78 -13.44 -15.40
C ALA A 115 -0.58 -14.36 -15.68
N ARG A 116 -0.49 -14.99 -16.86
CA ARG A 116 0.67 -15.83 -17.23
C ARG A 116 2.00 -15.09 -17.24
N ARG A 117 1.99 -13.77 -17.48
CA ARG A 117 3.22 -12.96 -17.50
C ARG A 117 3.69 -12.61 -16.10
N TYR A 118 2.76 -12.36 -15.18
CA TYR A 118 3.07 -11.76 -13.88
C TYR A 118 2.83 -12.70 -12.70
N PHE A 119 1.82 -13.56 -12.74
CA PHE A 119 1.42 -14.41 -11.62
C PHE A 119 2.08 -15.78 -11.67
N THR A 120 2.02 -16.51 -10.56
CA THR A 120 2.52 -17.88 -10.48
C THR A 120 1.59 -18.86 -11.19
N PRO A 121 2.06 -20.06 -11.59
CA PRO A 121 1.21 -21.05 -12.24
C PRO A 121 -0.05 -21.39 -11.44
N SER A 122 0.05 -21.49 -10.11
CA SER A 122 -1.09 -21.78 -9.23
C SER A 122 -2.15 -20.67 -9.22
N GLU A 123 -1.72 -19.40 -9.25
CA GLU A 123 -2.64 -18.24 -9.35
C GLU A 123 -3.29 -18.15 -10.73
N VAL A 124 -2.53 -18.47 -11.79
CA VAL A 124 -3.07 -18.55 -13.16
C VAL A 124 -4.14 -19.64 -13.24
N ASP A 125 -3.87 -20.82 -12.69
CA ASP A 125 -4.82 -21.94 -12.66
C ASP A 125 -6.06 -21.61 -11.82
N TYR A 126 -5.90 -20.87 -10.71
CA TYR A 126 -7.03 -20.35 -9.93
C TYR A 126 -7.92 -19.44 -10.79
N LEU A 127 -7.34 -18.46 -11.48
CA LEU A 127 -8.10 -17.53 -12.33
C LEU A 127 -8.76 -18.26 -13.52
N ALA A 128 -8.07 -19.24 -14.12
CA ALA A 128 -8.58 -19.99 -15.25
C ALA A 128 -9.80 -20.86 -14.92
N LYS A 129 -10.00 -21.20 -13.64
CA LYS A 129 -11.17 -21.97 -13.17
C LYS A 129 -12.45 -21.13 -13.03
N ILE A 130 -12.35 -19.80 -13.10
CA ILE A 130 -13.50 -18.90 -12.97
C ILE A 130 -14.19 -18.79 -14.35
N PRO A 131 -15.45 -19.28 -14.50
CA PRO A 131 -16.11 -19.30 -15.81
C PRO A 131 -16.61 -17.92 -16.26
N ASP A 132 -17.07 -17.11 -15.31
CA ASP A 132 -17.59 -15.78 -15.59
C ASP A 132 -16.43 -14.78 -15.83
N PRO A 133 -16.34 -14.14 -17.03
CA PRO A 133 -15.25 -13.23 -17.35
C PRO A 133 -15.16 -12.01 -16.43
N ASP A 134 -16.30 -11.49 -15.98
CA ASP A 134 -16.33 -10.31 -15.11
C ASP A 134 -15.87 -10.67 -13.68
N ALA A 135 -16.26 -11.83 -13.16
CA ALA A 135 -15.73 -12.36 -11.91
C ALA A 135 -14.24 -12.66 -12.02
N GLN A 136 -13.79 -13.29 -13.12
CA GLN A 136 -12.36 -13.56 -13.37
C GLN A 136 -11.54 -12.26 -13.38
N HIS A 137 -12.07 -11.22 -14.02
CA HIS A 137 -11.46 -9.91 -14.06
C HIS A 137 -11.36 -9.27 -12.67
N LYS A 138 -12.45 -9.31 -11.89
CA LYS A 138 -12.47 -8.80 -10.51
C LYS A 138 -11.43 -9.52 -9.64
N GLU A 139 -11.34 -10.84 -9.73
CA GLU A 139 -10.34 -11.64 -8.99
C GLU A 139 -8.91 -11.32 -9.41
N PHE A 140 -8.67 -11.11 -10.71
CA PHE A 140 -7.37 -10.65 -11.20
C PHE A 140 -6.96 -9.31 -10.58
N ILE A 141 -7.85 -8.31 -10.55
CA ILE A 141 -7.55 -6.99 -9.97
C ILE A 141 -7.28 -7.14 -8.46
N LYS A 142 -8.07 -7.93 -7.72
CA LYS A 142 -7.83 -8.18 -6.28
C LYS A 142 -6.43 -8.76 -6.05
N LEU A 143 -6.06 -9.81 -6.79
CA LEU A 143 -4.72 -10.42 -6.69
C LEU A 143 -3.63 -9.43 -7.06
N TRP A 144 -3.81 -8.65 -8.14
CA TRP A 144 -2.87 -7.62 -8.53
C TRP A 144 -2.64 -6.60 -7.40
N THR A 145 -3.73 -6.06 -6.84
CA THR A 145 -3.69 -5.06 -5.76
C THR A 145 -2.96 -5.61 -4.53
N LEU A 146 -3.21 -6.86 -4.15
CA LEU A 146 -2.51 -7.53 -3.04
C LEU A 146 -1.01 -7.69 -3.30
N LYS A 147 -0.62 -8.11 -4.50
CA LYS A 147 0.79 -8.30 -4.87
C LYS A 147 1.53 -6.97 -4.93
N GLU A 148 0.92 -5.92 -5.46
CA GLU A 148 1.49 -4.56 -5.44
C GLU A 148 1.66 -4.06 -4.00
N ALA A 149 0.66 -4.24 -3.13
CA ALA A 149 0.75 -3.84 -1.72
C ALA A 149 1.92 -4.57 -1.03
N TYR A 150 2.11 -5.87 -1.28
CA TYR A 150 3.25 -6.62 -0.75
C TYR A 150 4.60 -6.07 -1.23
N VAL A 151 4.77 -5.88 -2.54
CA VAL A 151 6.02 -5.35 -3.11
C VAL A 151 6.33 -3.94 -2.58
N LYS A 152 5.29 -3.12 -2.41
CA LYS A 152 5.41 -1.79 -1.78
C LYS A 152 5.80 -1.89 -0.30
N ALA A 153 5.29 -2.87 0.43
CA ALA A 153 5.65 -3.10 1.83
C ALA A 153 7.13 -3.46 1.95
N LEU A 154 7.60 -4.41 1.13
CA LEU A 154 9.02 -4.81 1.02
C LEU A 154 9.94 -3.63 0.67
N GLY A 155 9.43 -2.66 -0.09
CA GLY A 155 10.18 -1.49 -0.52
C GLY A 155 11.35 -1.79 -1.46
N ARG A 156 11.34 -2.96 -2.12
CA ARG A 156 12.37 -3.42 -3.06
C ARG A 156 12.08 -3.14 -4.53
N GLY A 157 10.96 -2.45 -4.81
CA GLY A 157 10.47 -2.22 -6.16
C GLY A 157 10.10 -3.52 -6.89
N PHE A 158 9.56 -3.39 -8.11
CA PHE A 158 9.12 -4.54 -8.90
C PHE A 158 10.27 -5.52 -9.22
N SER A 159 11.49 -5.00 -9.42
CA SER A 159 12.67 -5.81 -9.71
C SER A 159 13.12 -6.67 -8.51
N GLY A 160 12.93 -6.19 -7.28
CA GLY A 160 13.37 -6.89 -6.07
C GLY A 160 12.40 -7.93 -5.54
N ALA A 161 11.16 -7.95 -6.05
CA ALA A 161 10.16 -8.98 -5.74
C ALA A 161 9.22 -9.18 -6.95
N PRO A 162 9.67 -9.88 -8.01
CA PRO A 162 8.85 -10.15 -9.17
C PRO A 162 7.61 -10.97 -8.78
N PHE A 163 6.46 -10.62 -9.33
CA PHE A 163 5.17 -11.24 -8.98
C PHE A 163 5.13 -12.76 -9.19
N ASN A 164 5.94 -13.30 -10.09
CA ASN A 164 6.00 -14.74 -10.38
C ASN A 164 6.91 -15.53 -9.41
N LYS A 165 7.50 -14.87 -8.41
CA LYS A 165 8.37 -15.49 -7.40
C LYS A 165 7.66 -15.76 -6.08
N PHE A 166 6.43 -15.29 -5.90
CA PHE A 166 5.63 -15.52 -4.70
C PHE A 166 4.16 -15.71 -5.07
N SER A 167 3.41 -16.42 -4.25
CA SER A 167 1.96 -16.59 -4.43
C SER A 167 1.21 -15.96 -3.27
N ILE A 168 0.03 -15.40 -3.54
CA ILE A 168 -0.92 -14.99 -2.51
C ILE A 168 -2.14 -15.90 -2.64
N VAL A 169 -2.47 -16.62 -1.56
CA VAL A 169 -3.65 -17.47 -1.50
C VAL A 169 -4.68 -16.80 -0.60
N LEU A 170 -5.86 -16.53 -1.16
CA LEU A 170 -7.01 -16.05 -0.40
C LEU A 170 -7.81 -17.24 0.10
N VAL A 171 -7.80 -17.51 1.40
CA VAL A 171 -8.59 -18.61 2.01
C VAL A 171 -9.86 -18.05 2.64
N ALA A 172 -11.01 -18.37 2.05
CA ALA A 172 -12.34 -17.86 2.40
C ALA A 172 -12.96 -18.46 3.70
N LYS A 173 -12.20 -18.53 4.80
CA LYS A 173 -12.78 -18.84 6.13
C LYS A 173 -12.24 -17.88 7.19
N ASN A 174 -13.16 -17.04 7.69
CA ASN A 174 -13.00 -16.11 8.82
C ASN A 174 -12.13 -14.87 8.60
N GLY A 175 -12.11 -14.32 7.38
CA GLY A 175 -11.45 -13.04 7.10
C GLY A 175 -9.95 -13.21 6.96
N ILE A 176 -9.52 -13.41 5.70
CA ILE A 176 -8.13 -13.32 5.22
C ILE A 176 -7.14 -14.22 5.97
N ARG A 177 -6.88 -15.41 5.43
CA ARG A 177 -5.76 -16.26 5.84
C ARG A 177 -4.63 -16.24 4.80
N ILE A 178 -3.45 -15.86 5.29
CA ILE A 178 -2.15 -15.68 4.63
C ILE A 178 -1.62 -17.02 4.11
N SER A 179 -0.97 -17.02 2.95
CA SER A 179 -0.05 -18.09 2.58
C SER A 179 1.26 -17.50 2.06
N VAL A 180 2.33 -17.98 2.68
CA VAL A 180 3.74 -17.62 2.61
C VAL A 180 4.24 -17.35 1.18
N ALA A 181 4.96 -16.24 1.01
CA ALA A 181 5.88 -16.09 -0.12
C ALA A 181 7.06 -17.06 0.10
N PRO A 182 7.27 -18.10 -0.72
CA PRO A 182 8.47 -18.91 -0.60
C PRO A 182 9.68 -18.00 -0.83
N LYS A 183 10.69 -18.12 0.06
CA LYS A 183 12.00 -17.48 0.01
C LYS A 183 12.32 -16.88 -1.37
N VAL A 184 12.30 -15.54 -1.49
CA VAL A 184 13.00 -14.90 -2.59
C VAL A 184 14.48 -15.24 -2.40
N LEU A 185 14.96 -16.20 -3.21
CA LEU A 185 16.36 -16.60 -3.22
C LEU A 185 17.21 -15.35 -3.45
N LYS A 186 18.19 -15.14 -2.57
CA LYS A 186 19.19 -14.09 -2.67
C LYS A 186 19.99 -14.29 -3.96
N ASP A 187 20.14 -13.24 -4.75
CA ASP A 187 21.36 -13.10 -5.54
C ASP A 187 22.51 -13.07 -4.53
N SER A 188 23.47 -13.94 -4.77
CA SER A 188 24.67 -14.12 -3.98
C SER A 188 25.51 -12.85 -4.00
N ASP A 189 25.27 -11.93 -3.07
CA ASP A 189 26.34 -11.17 -2.43
C ASP A 189 25.86 -10.43 -1.17
N SER A 190 26.53 -10.77 -0.06
CA SER A 190 26.74 -10.01 1.17
C SER A 190 25.55 -9.42 1.96
N SER A 191 25.47 -9.95 3.19
CA SER A 191 24.74 -9.52 4.39
C SER A 191 23.22 -9.81 4.44
N CYS A 192 22.79 -10.28 5.61
CA CYS A 192 21.43 -10.66 6.01
C CYS A 192 20.37 -9.67 5.46
N ASP A 193 19.34 -10.11 4.75
CA ASP A 193 18.02 -10.28 5.39
C ASP A 193 17.27 -11.48 4.83
N CYS A 194 16.81 -12.36 5.71
CA CYS A 194 15.73 -13.30 5.41
C CYS A 194 14.44 -12.47 5.29
N LEU A 195 13.69 -12.61 4.19
CA LEU A 195 12.35 -12.02 4.12
C LEU A 195 11.48 -12.72 5.17
N SER A 196 10.91 -11.94 6.09
CA SER A 196 9.95 -12.44 7.07
C SER A 196 8.78 -13.13 6.36
N GLU A 197 8.32 -14.25 6.91
CA GLU A 197 7.12 -14.95 6.42
C GLU A 197 5.84 -14.38 7.04
N ASN A 198 5.97 -13.42 7.96
CA ASN A 198 4.89 -12.88 8.77
C ASN A 198 4.32 -11.62 8.12
N TRP A 199 3.60 -11.76 7.01
CA TRP A 199 2.91 -10.63 6.38
C TRP A 199 1.41 -10.75 6.57
N GLN A 200 0.78 -9.69 7.07
CA GLN A 200 -0.67 -9.59 7.17
C GLN A 200 -1.23 -8.72 6.05
N PHE A 201 -2.37 -9.14 5.52
CA PHE A 201 -3.06 -8.45 4.44
C PHE A 201 -4.46 -8.05 4.87
N ALA A 202 -4.88 -6.85 4.46
CA ALA A 202 -6.28 -6.45 4.43
C ALA A 202 -6.66 -6.14 2.99
N LEU A 203 -7.76 -6.73 2.51
CA LEU A 203 -8.38 -6.41 1.23
C LEU A 203 -9.74 -5.79 1.51
N ALA A 204 -10.01 -4.65 0.89
CA ALA A 204 -11.27 -3.93 1.04
C ALA A 204 -11.76 -3.36 -0.28
N GLU A 205 -13.06 -3.09 -0.33
CA GLU A 205 -13.71 -2.32 -1.37
C GLU A 205 -14.00 -0.91 -0.85
N LEU A 206 -13.65 0.11 -1.64
CA LEU A 206 -13.87 1.52 -1.30
C LEU A 206 -14.97 2.10 -2.19
N ASN A 207 -16.08 2.55 -1.58
CA ASN A 207 -17.24 3.15 -2.24
C ASN A 207 -17.68 2.41 -3.50
N SER A 208 -17.60 1.08 -3.47
CA SER A 208 -17.85 0.19 -4.60
C SER A 208 -17.16 0.46 -5.94
N SER A 209 -16.12 1.29 -5.93
CA SER A 209 -15.42 1.73 -7.14
C SER A 209 -13.99 1.19 -7.22
N HIS A 210 -13.34 0.98 -6.07
CA HIS A 210 -11.95 0.56 -5.99
C HIS A 210 -11.79 -0.67 -5.11
N TYR A 211 -10.77 -1.46 -5.41
CA TYR A 211 -10.16 -2.36 -4.43
C TYR A 211 -9.00 -1.65 -3.75
N MET A 212 -8.81 -1.90 -2.46
CA MET A 212 -7.68 -1.45 -1.67
C MET A 212 -7.06 -2.66 -0.99
N ALA A 213 -5.75 -2.83 -1.14
CA ALA A 213 -4.97 -3.79 -0.38
C ALA A 213 -3.97 -3.08 0.52
N ILE A 214 -3.84 -3.56 1.75
CA ILE A 214 -2.82 -3.14 2.70
C ILE A 214 -2.02 -4.36 3.10
N CYS A 215 -0.70 -4.20 3.16
CA CYS A 215 0.23 -5.23 3.59
C CYS A 215 1.15 -4.63 4.66
N ILE A 216 1.25 -5.32 5.80
CA ILE A 216 2.17 -4.96 6.89
C ILE A 216 2.91 -6.20 7.39
N GLU A 217 4.09 -6.00 7.93
CA GLU A 217 4.84 -7.06 8.60
C GLU A 217 4.28 -7.28 10.02
N ASP A 218 4.08 -8.52 10.42
CA ASP A 218 3.63 -8.87 11.77
C ASP A 218 4.87 -9.15 12.63
N ASP A 219 5.18 -8.21 13.53
CA ASP A 219 6.33 -8.31 14.41
C ASP A 219 6.00 -9.31 15.56
N LEU A 220 6.62 -10.49 15.53
CA LEU A 220 6.47 -11.56 16.52
C LEU A 220 6.97 -11.19 17.94
N ARG A 221 7.27 -9.92 18.23
CA ARG A 221 7.76 -9.47 19.54
C ARG A 221 6.70 -9.40 20.65
N SER A 222 5.42 -9.65 20.36
CA SER A 222 4.40 -9.89 21.38
C SER A 222 4.17 -11.39 21.59
N SER A 223 5.10 -12.03 22.29
CA SER A 223 4.86 -13.31 22.94
C SER A 223 3.97 -13.07 24.16
N ASP A 224 2.66 -13.22 24.01
CA ASP A 224 1.83 -14.10 24.84
C ASP A 224 0.34 -14.02 24.45
N SER A 225 -0.40 -15.06 24.80
CA SER A 225 -1.86 -15.25 24.75
C SER A 225 -2.48 -15.80 23.45
N GLY A 226 -2.69 -17.11 23.47
CA GLY A 226 -3.56 -17.84 22.55
C GLY A 226 -5.02 -17.44 22.69
N ASN A 227 -5.40 -16.38 21.97
CA ASN A 227 -6.78 -16.12 21.56
C ASN A 227 -6.76 -15.52 20.16
N GLY A 228 -7.73 -15.90 19.33
CA GLY A 228 -7.79 -15.61 17.89
C GLY A 228 -7.35 -14.19 17.55
N ARG A 229 -6.28 -14.08 16.75
CA ARG A 229 -5.75 -12.83 16.22
C ARG A 229 -6.89 -12.03 15.59
N LEU A 230 -7.19 -10.87 16.17
CA LEU A 230 -8.13 -9.93 15.60
C LEU A 230 -7.59 -9.43 14.25
N PRO A 231 -8.47 -9.18 13.26
CA PRO A 231 -8.07 -8.62 11.98
C PRO A 231 -7.36 -7.28 12.21
N LEU A 232 -6.34 -7.00 11.39
CA LEU A 232 -5.66 -5.70 11.28
C LEU A 232 -6.57 -4.57 11.75
N GLY A 233 -6.18 -3.83 12.80
CA GLY A 233 -6.94 -2.73 13.41
C GLY A 233 -7.09 -1.51 12.48
N LEU A 234 -7.58 -1.74 11.28
CA LEU A 234 -7.58 -0.85 10.13
C LEU A 234 -8.58 0.29 10.33
N LYS A 235 -8.03 1.50 10.43
CA LYS A 235 -8.79 2.75 10.43
C LYS A 235 -8.65 3.43 9.07
N VAL A 236 -9.76 3.58 8.37
CA VAL A 236 -9.85 4.25 7.06
C VAL A 236 -10.53 5.60 7.27
N TRP A 237 -9.91 6.64 6.73
CA TRP A 237 -10.38 8.02 6.81
C TRP A 237 -10.63 8.54 5.40
N LYS A 238 -11.72 9.28 5.23
CA LYS A 238 -11.95 10.12 4.05
C LYS A 238 -11.40 11.49 4.36
N THR A 239 -10.32 11.86 3.68
CA THR A 239 -9.56 13.08 3.98
C THR A 239 -9.56 14.04 2.79
N VAL A 240 -9.91 15.29 3.07
CA VAL A 240 -9.59 16.46 2.25
C VAL A 240 -8.69 17.34 3.12
N PRO A 241 -7.38 17.44 2.85
CA PRO A 241 -6.43 18.08 3.77
C PRO A 241 -6.90 19.48 4.25
N PHE A 242 -6.90 19.71 5.55
CA PHE A 242 -7.42 20.95 6.20
C PHE A 242 -8.92 21.26 6.07
N LEU A 243 -9.72 20.44 5.38
CA LEU A 243 -11.15 20.69 5.18
C LEU A 243 -12.03 19.59 5.77
N GLU A 244 -11.71 18.34 5.49
CA GLU A 244 -12.51 17.19 5.92
C GLU A 244 -11.56 16.08 6.38
N ASP A 245 -11.89 15.45 7.49
CA ASP A 245 -11.26 14.19 7.85
C ASP A 245 -12.21 13.34 8.69
N THR A 246 -12.86 12.40 8.01
CA THR A 246 -13.97 11.63 8.57
C THR A 246 -13.57 10.17 8.65
N LEU A 247 -13.68 9.56 9.84
CA LEU A 247 -13.48 8.12 10.00
C LEU A 247 -14.62 7.38 9.29
N VAL A 248 -14.28 6.51 8.33
CA VAL A 248 -15.24 5.75 7.52
C VAL A 248 -15.11 4.24 7.69
N SER A 249 -14.18 3.76 8.53
CA SER A 249 -14.15 2.35 8.94
C SER A 249 -15.49 1.92 9.55
N GLY A 250 -16.01 0.77 9.12
CA GLY A 250 -17.28 0.24 9.60
C GLY A 250 -18.53 0.88 8.98
N SER A 251 -18.36 1.84 8.06
CA SER A 251 -19.44 2.34 7.21
C SER A 251 -19.53 1.57 5.90
N GLU A 252 -20.60 1.77 5.13
CA GLU A 252 -20.77 1.20 3.78
C GLU A 252 -19.70 1.67 2.78
N ALA A 253 -18.96 2.74 3.10
CA ALA A 253 -17.87 3.23 2.26
C ALA A 253 -16.67 2.28 2.22
N VAL A 254 -16.53 1.39 3.21
CA VAL A 254 -15.40 0.44 3.32
C VAL A 254 -15.93 -0.96 3.64
N THR A 255 -15.90 -1.84 2.65
CA THR A 255 -16.32 -3.24 2.82
C THR A 255 -15.10 -4.14 2.80
N LEU A 256 -14.75 -4.73 3.95
CA LEU A 256 -13.69 -5.74 4.02
C LEU A 256 -14.08 -6.98 3.20
N ILE A 257 -13.15 -7.46 2.39
CA ILE A 257 -13.31 -8.66 1.57
C ILE A 257 -12.65 -9.82 2.32
N SER A 258 -13.48 -10.76 2.78
CA SER A 258 -13.07 -11.93 3.56
C SER A 258 -12.67 -13.13 2.72
#